data_AF-A0A496XJB8-F1
#
_entry.id   AF-A0A496XJB8-F1
#
_cell.length_a   1.000
_cell.length_b   1.000
_cell.length_c   1.000
_cell.angle_alpha   90.00
_cell.angle_beta   90.00
_cell.angle_gamma   90.00
#
_symmetry.space_group_name_H-M   'P 1'
#
loop_
_entity.id
_entity.type
_entity.pdbx_description
1 polymer ?
#
loop_
_entity_poly.entity_id
_entity_poly.type
_entity_poly.pdbx_seq_one_letter_code
_entity_poly.pdbx_strand_id
1 'polypeptide(L)'
;MNKQHLDSTPPSKGFRVSLFVTCLADLFRPSVAFASIKLLEQAGCEVTVPLQQTCCGQPTYNTGDYESTIPLAQQVIELLESADYVVVPSGSCAGMICHHYPRLLEGEWRDRALQLAAKTFELTTFLSDIVHIELNGRNPVKLPTVTYHDSCAGLRELGIKGQPRKLLRELCDTQVKELQQTEVCCGFGGTFCTKMPEISGKMVGDKLNNALATEAKILTGGDLGCLLNIAGRATRQGEDIEVRHIAELLCGDLDGPAIGEGK
;
A
#
# COMPACT_ATOMS: atom_id res chain seq x y z
N MET A 1 26.64 -21.78 35.42
CA MET A 1 27.66 -21.38 34.43
C MET A 1 27.29 -21.97 33.08
N ASN A 2 26.68 -21.19 32.18
CA ASN A 2 27.23 -20.95 30.84
C ASN A 2 26.42 -19.89 30.10
N LYS A 3 27.18 -19.06 29.40
CA LYS A 3 26.84 -17.81 28.73
C LYS A 3 26.22 -18.07 27.35
N GLN A 4 25.62 -17.00 26.83
CA GLN A 4 25.50 -16.60 25.41
C GLN A 4 24.42 -17.26 24.55
N HIS A 5 23.31 -16.52 24.40
CA HIS A 5 22.96 -15.95 23.09
C HIS A 5 22.45 -14.53 23.32
N LEU A 6 23.34 -13.55 23.20
CA LEU A 6 22.91 -12.18 22.89
C LEU A 6 22.69 -12.18 21.37
N ASP A 7 21.43 -12.15 20.96
CA ASP A 7 21.04 -11.80 19.61
C ASP A 7 21.51 -10.37 19.36
N SER A 8 22.63 -10.24 18.65
CA SER A 8 23.13 -8.97 18.17
C SER A 8 22.24 -8.53 17.01
N THR A 9 21.24 -7.71 17.31
CA THR A 9 20.50 -6.94 16.30
C THR A 9 21.52 -6.15 15.47
N PRO A 10 21.51 -6.24 14.13
CA PRO A 10 22.39 -5.43 13.31
C PRO A 10 22.15 -3.93 13.55
N PRO A 11 23.18 -3.08 13.45
CA PRO A 11 23.04 -1.65 13.72
C PRO A 11 21.99 -1.03 12.80
N SER A 12 21.02 -0.31 13.39
CA SER A 12 19.96 0.37 12.64
C SER A 12 20.57 1.43 11.72
N LYS A 13 19.99 1.62 10.54
CA LYS A 13 20.34 2.76 9.67
C LYS A 13 19.81 4.10 10.23
N GLY A 14 19.23 4.12 11.44
CA GLY A 14 18.87 5.32 12.17
C GLY A 14 17.64 6.09 11.65
N PHE A 15 16.89 5.54 10.69
CA PHE A 15 15.68 6.19 10.19
C PHE A 15 14.51 5.95 11.14
N ARG A 16 13.93 7.03 11.69
CA ARG A 16 12.68 6.98 12.44
C ARG A 16 11.50 7.20 11.50
N VAL A 17 10.63 6.20 11.42
CA VAL A 17 9.53 6.15 10.45
C VAL A 17 8.20 6.11 11.19
N SER A 18 7.31 7.06 10.89
CA SER A 18 5.90 6.96 11.25
C SER A 18 5.13 6.22 10.18
N LEU A 19 4.57 5.06 10.52
CA LEU A 19 3.69 4.33 9.63
C LEU A 19 2.28 4.91 9.70
N PHE A 20 1.81 5.48 8.58
CA PHE A 20 0.40 5.79 8.39
C PHE A 20 -0.32 4.55 7.85
N VAL A 21 -0.99 3.81 8.74
CA VAL A 21 -1.56 2.47 8.50
C VAL A 21 -2.63 2.49 7.40
N THR A 22 -3.36 3.60 7.27
CA THR A 22 -4.58 3.76 6.46
C THR A 22 -5.82 3.09 7.07
N CYS A 23 -6.98 3.70 6.84
CA CYS A 23 -8.25 3.21 7.37
C CYS A 23 -8.65 1.83 6.84
N LEU A 24 -8.33 1.51 5.58
CA LEU A 24 -8.69 0.21 5.02
C LEU A 24 -7.84 -0.92 5.59
N ALA A 25 -6.54 -0.70 5.79
CA ALA A 25 -5.69 -1.72 6.39
C ALA A 25 -6.12 -1.97 7.84
N ASP A 26 -6.36 -0.91 8.61
CA ASP A 26 -6.79 -1.02 10.00
C ASP A 26 -8.13 -1.76 10.16
N LEU A 27 -9.11 -1.46 9.32
CA LEU A 27 -10.46 -2.04 9.44
C LEU A 27 -10.63 -3.40 8.77
N PHE A 28 -10.01 -3.62 7.61
CA PHE A 28 -10.31 -4.79 6.76
C PHE A 28 -9.14 -5.75 6.60
N ARG A 29 -7.89 -5.28 6.73
CA ARG A 29 -6.71 -6.13 6.52
C ARG A 29 -5.51 -5.73 7.40
N PRO A 30 -5.60 -5.90 8.74
CA PRO A 30 -4.52 -5.50 9.65
C PRO A 30 -3.17 -6.14 9.34
N SER A 31 -3.15 -7.32 8.71
CA SER A 31 -1.93 -7.98 8.25
C SER A 31 -1.07 -7.11 7.34
N VAL A 32 -1.67 -6.17 6.58
CA VAL A 32 -0.90 -5.20 5.78
C VAL A 32 -0.08 -4.27 6.66
N ALA A 33 -0.65 -3.80 7.77
CA ALA A 33 0.05 -2.94 8.72
C ALA A 33 1.22 -3.70 9.35
N PHE A 34 0.98 -4.92 9.85
CA PHE A 34 2.01 -5.75 10.47
C PHE A 34 3.13 -6.12 9.49
N ALA A 35 2.79 -6.50 8.25
CA ALA A 35 3.78 -6.78 7.22
C ALA A 35 4.61 -5.54 6.87
N SER A 36 3.99 -4.35 6.83
CA SER A 36 4.69 -3.08 6.60
C SER A 36 5.68 -2.76 7.73
N ILE A 37 5.27 -2.95 9.00
CA ILE A 37 6.15 -2.76 10.17
C ILE A 37 7.36 -3.70 10.06
N LYS A 38 7.11 -5.00 9.85
CA LYS A 38 8.17 -6.01 9.71
C LYS A 38 9.15 -5.66 8.60
N LEU A 39 8.67 -5.23 7.43
CA LEU A 39 9.54 -4.83 6.31
C LEU A 39 10.40 -3.61 6.65
N LEU A 40 9.82 -2.61 7.30
CA LEU A 40 10.54 -1.40 7.72
C LEU A 40 11.60 -1.70 8.78
N GLU A 41 11.27 -2.53 9.79
CA GLU A 41 12.21 -3.00 10.81
C GLU A 41 13.33 -3.84 10.18
N GLN A 42 13.01 -4.72 9.24
CA GLN A 42 14.00 -5.50 8.48
C GLN A 42 14.91 -4.62 7.61
N ALA A 43 14.43 -3.45 7.18
CA ALA A 43 15.24 -2.44 6.51
C ALA A 43 16.07 -1.58 7.50
N GLY A 44 16.00 -1.88 8.80
CA GLY A 44 16.76 -1.21 9.85
C GLY A 44 16.15 0.12 10.32
N CYS A 45 14.85 0.32 10.12
CA CYS A 45 14.11 1.49 10.60
C CYS A 45 13.61 1.30 12.03
N GLU A 46 13.52 2.38 12.79
CA GLU A 46 12.74 2.46 14.02
C GLU A 46 11.32 2.90 13.66
N VAL A 47 10.32 2.06 13.89
CA VAL A 47 8.94 2.29 13.42
C VAL A 47 8.05 2.73 14.58
N THR A 48 7.37 3.86 14.39
CA THR A 48 6.30 4.33 15.27
C THR A 48 4.95 4.27 14.57
N VAL A 49 3.92 3.84 15.27
CA VAL A 49 2.54 3.81 14.77
C VAL A 49 1.67 4.72 15.64
N PRO A 50 1.38 5.95 15.21
CA PRO A 50 0.54 6.85 16.00
C PRO A 50 -0.86 6.26 16.20
N LEU A 51 -1.40 6.29 17.42
CA LEU A 51 -2.69 5.65 17.73
C LEU A 51 -3.92 6.45 17.29
N GLN A 52 -3.76 7.76 17.06
CA GLN A 52 -4.86 8.69 16.77
C GLN A 52 -5.06 8.89 15.26
N GLN A 53 -4.64 7.91 14.47
CA GLN A 53 -4.81 7.91 13.02
C GLN A 53 -6.29 7.83 12.65
N THR A 54 -6.65 8.54 11.59
CA THR A 54 -7.99 8.52 10.99
C THR A 54 -7.88 8.26 9.49
N CYS A 55 -8.92 8.57 8.72
CA CYS A 55 -8.88 8.49 7.26
C CYS A 55 -8.04 9.65 6.69
N CYS A 56 -7.33 9.40 5.58
CA CYS A 56 -6.64 10.46 4.83
C CYS A 56 -7.61 11.47 4.16
N GLY A 57 -8.92 11.21 4.14
CA GLY A 57 -9.92 12.10 3.54
C GLY A 57 -10.03 12.00 2.02
N GLN A 58 -9.36 11.06 1.36
CA GLN A 58 -9.44 10.94 -0.10
C GLN A 58 -10.87 10.71 -0.63
N PRO A 59 -11.72 9.86 -0.01
CA PRO A 59 -13.09 9.67 -0.50
C PRO A 59 -13.94 10.95 -0.50
N THR A 60 -13.85 11.77 0.55
CA THR A 60 -14.57 13.05 0.65
C THR A 60 -14.01 14.08 -0.32
N TYR A 61 -12.67 14.12 -0.47
CA TYR A 61 -12.00 14.99 -1.45
C TYR A 61 -12.45 14.70 -2.89
N ASN A 62 -12.48 13.42 -3.27
CA ASN A 62 -12.88 12.99 -4.61
C ASN A 62 -14.35 13.30 -4.92
N THR A 63 -15.19 13.52 -3.90
CA THR A 63 -16.58 13.95 -4.09
C THR A 63 -16.77 15.46 -4.11
N GLY A 64 -15.70 16.24 -3.92
CA GLY A 64 -15.77 17.70 -3.81
C GLY A 64 -16.21 18.21 -2.44
N ASP A 65 -16.30 17.33 -1.43
CA ASP A 65 -16.61 17.70 -0.05
C ASP A 65 -15.32 18.16 0.65
N TYR A 66 -14.84 19.33 0.22
CA TYR A 66 -13.61 19.93 0.72
C TYR A 66 -13.76 20.41 2.16
N GLU A 67 -14.94 20.90 2.53
CA GLU A 67 -15.24 21.34 3.90
C GLU A 67 -15.02 20.23 4.91
N SER A 68 -15.49 19.00 4.63
CA SER A 68 -15.24 17.84 5.50
C SER A 68 -13.81 17.29 5.37
N THR A 69 -13.13 17.53 4.25
CA THR A 69 -11.76 17.02 4.02
C THR A 69 -10.70 17.83 4.77
N ILE A 70 -10.87 19.15 4.86
CA ILE A 70 -9.92 20.06 5.52
C ILE A 70 -9.57 19.62 6.96
N PRO A 71 -10.55 19.40 7.88
CA PRO A 71 -10.23 19.02 9.26
C PRO A 71 -9.53 17.65 9.34
N LEU A 72 -9.87 16.71 8.44
CA LEU A 72 -9.16 15.42 8.36
C LEU A 72 -7.70 15.60 7.96
N ALA A 73 -7.44 16.44 6.95
CA ALA A 73 -6.08 16.75 6.50
C ALA A 73 -5.25 17.42 7.61
N GLN A 74 -5.85 18.39 8.32
CA GLN A 74 -5.21 19.09 9.43
C GLN A 74 -4.83 18.12 10.57
N GLN A 75 -5.74 17.22 10.96
CA GLN A 75 -5.46 16.22 11.99
C GLN A 75 -4.34 15.25 11.57
N VAL A 76 -4.33 14.80 10.31
CA VAL A 76 -3.25 13.94 9.78
C VAL A 76 -1.91 14.68 9.78
N ILE A 77 -1.89 15.97 9.45
CA ILE A 77 -0.69 16.80 9.51
C ILE A 77 -0.16 16.90 10.93
N GLU A 78 -0.99 17.31 11.89
CA GLU A 78 -0.59 17.41 13.31
C GLU A 78 -0.03 16.09 13.85
N LEU A 79 -0.62 14.97 13.44
CA LEU A 79 -0.20 13.65 13.88
C LEU A 79 1.18 13.22 13.35
N LEU A 80 1.55 13.67 12.15
CA LEU A 80 2.69 13.12 11.39
C LEU A 80 3.82 14.14 11.13
N GLU A 81 3.59 15.43 11.36
CA GLU A 81 4.55 16.49 11.05
C GLU A 81 5.83 16.46 11.90
N SER A 82 5.84 15.72 13.02
CA SER A 82 7.03 15.53 13.85
C SER A 82 7.90 14.35 13.42
N ALA A 83 7.41 13.48 12.53
CA ALA A 83 8.16 12.31 12.04
C ALA A 83 9.34 12.70 11.14
N ASP A 84 10.43 11.94 11.13
CA ASP A 84 11.50 12.16 10.15
C ASP A 84 11.05 11.68 8.75
N TYR A 85 10.40 10.51 8.72
CA TYR A 85 9.77 9.95 7.53
C TYR A 85 8.36 9.46 7.84
N VAL A 86 7.46 9.59 6.88
CA VAL A 86 6.13 8.99 6.91
C VAL A 86 6.05 7.95 5.81
N VAL A 87 5.70 6.72 6.17
CA VAL A 87 5.51 5.63 5.20
C VAL A 87 4.05 5.23 5.18
N VAL A 88 3.53 5.03 3.96
CA VAL A 88 2.13 4.70 3.72
C VAL A 88 2.03 3.46 2.84
N PRO A 89 1.39 2.36 3.28
CA PRO A 89 1.18 1.17 2.46
C PRO A 89 -0.03 1.35 1.53
N SER A 90 -0.09 2.49 0.85
CA SER A 90 -1.19 2.87 -0.06
C SER A 90 -0.77 4.02 -0.94
N GLY A 91 -0.79 3.79 -2.26
CA GLY A 91 -0.57 4.85 -3.25
C GLY A 91 -1.67 5.92 -3.20
N SER A 92 -2.91 5.54 -2.91
CA SER A 92 -4.02 6.49 -2.78
C SER A 92 -3.89 7.41 -1.56
N CYS A 93 -3.55 6.87 -0.39
CA CYS A 93 -3.36 7.70 0.80
C CYS A 93 -2.08 8.55 0.71
N ALA A 94 -0.98 8.01 0.17
CA ALA A 94 0.22 8.80 -0.09
C ALA A 94 -0.02 9.91 -1.11
N GLY A 95 -0.73 9.64 -2.22
CA GLY A 95 -1.09 10.66 -3.21
C GLY A 95 -1.95 11.77 -2.63
N MET A 96 -2.88 11.42 -1.73
CA MET A 96 -3.67 12.39 -0.95
C MET A 96 -2.80 13.34 -0.14
N ILE A 97 -1.84 12.80 0.62
CA ILE A 97 -0.94 13.60 1.46
C ILE A 97 0.00 14.44 0.59
N CYS A 98 0.61 13.83 -0.44
CA CYS A 98 1.68 14.46 -1.21
C CYS A 98 1.19 15.51 -2.22
N HIS A 99 0.00 15.34 -2.79
CA HIS A 99 -0.48 16.19 -3.89
C HIS A 99 -1.77 16.94 -3.58
N HIS A 100 -2.68 16.35 -2.82
CA HIS A 100 -4.01 16.92 -2.63
C HIS A 100 -4.08 17.82 -1.39
N TYR A 101 -3.43 17.48 -0.28
CA TYR A 101 -3.35 18.39 0.89
C TYR A 101 -2.75 19.76 0.54
N PRO A 102 -1.60 19.86 -0.17
CA PRO A 102 -1.01 21.17 -0.51
C PRO A 102 -1.85 22.02 -1.49
N ARG A 103 -2.79 21.41 -2.21
CA ARG A 103 -3.72 22.09 -3.12
C ARG A 103 -5.01 22.50 -2.41
N LEU A 104 -5.42 21.74 -1.40
CA LEU A 104 -6.65 21.95 -0.64
C LEU A 104 -6.47 23.01 0.45
N LEU A 105 -5.33 22.98 1.15
CA LEU A 105 -5.08 23.84 2.31
C LEU A 105 -4.45 25.17 1.91
N GLU A 106 -4.69 26.19 2.73
CA GLU A 106 -4.21 27.56 2.54
C GLU A 106 -3.40 28.05 3.76
N GLY A 107 -2.68 29.16 3.60
CA GLY A 107 -1.89 29.78 4.69
C GLY A 107 -0.87 28.81 5.31
N GLU A 108 -0.74 28.85 6.64
CA GLU A 108 0.20 28.00 7.39
C GLU A 108 -0.04 26.50 7.18
N TRP A 109 -1.29 26.10 6.95
CA TRP A 109 -1.65 24.71 6.75
C TRP A 109 -1.14 24.17 5.42
N ARG A 110 -1.06 25.02 4.40
CA ARG A 110 -0.44 24.67 3.12
C ARG A 110 1.05 24.39 3.28
N ASP A 111 1.76 25.23 4.04
CA ASP A 111 3.19 25.08 4.26
C ASP A 111 3.49 23.80 5.05
N ARG A 112 2.68 23.50 6.07
CA ARG A 112 2.78 22.24 6.82
C ARG A 112 2.45 21.03 5.95
N ALA A 113 1.46 21.12 5.06
CA ALA A 113 1.16 20.07 4.10
C ALA A 113 2.31 19.81 3.12
N LEU A 114 2.97 20.87 2.62
CA LEU A 114 4.15 20.75 1.77
C LEU A 114 5.32 20.07 2.50
N GLN A 115 5.56 20.43 3.76
CA GLN A 115 6.59 19.81 4.60
C GLN A 115 6.29 18.32 4.84
N LEU A 116 5.03 17.97 5.15
CA LEU A 116 4.62 16.59 5.31
C LEU A 116 4.78 15.80 4.00
N ALA A 117 4.35 16.36 2.88
CA ALA A 117 4.49 15.76 1.55
C ALA A 117 5.94 15.42 1.22
N ALA A 118 6.89 16.31 1.54
CA ALA A 118 8.31 16.12 1.25
C ALA A 118 8.96 14.91 1.97
N LYS A 119 8.36 14.44 3.05
CA LYS A 119 8.83 13.29 3.85
C LYS A 119 7.87 12.08 3.82
N THR A 120 6.83 12.14 3.00
CA THR A 120 5.84 11.06 2.87
C THR A 120 6.14 10.21 1.66
N PHE A 121 6.25 8.90 1.87
CA PHE A 121 6.57 7.93 0.83
C PHE A 121 5.60 6.77 0.86
N GLU A 122 5.24 6.27 -0.31
CA GLU A 122 4.57 4.97 -0.41
C GLU A 122 5.57 3.85 -0.06
N LEU A 123 5.10 2.77 0.57
CA LEU A 123 5.91 1.68 1.11
C LEU A 123 6.93 1.10 0.11
N THR A 124 6.50 0.71 -1.09
CA THR A 124 7.42 0.12 -2.08
C THR A 124 8.46 1.13 -2.56
N THR A 125 8.09 2.39 -2.69
CA THR A 125 9.01 3.48 -3.04
C THR A 125 10.03 3.69 -1.92
N PHE A 126 9.57 3.75 -0.67
CA PHE A 126 10.46 3.92 0.47
C PHE A 126 11.47 2.76 0.58
N LEU A 127 10.98 1.53 0.51
CA LEU A 127 11.80 0.32 0.58
C LEU A 127 12.81 0.24 -0.57
N SER A 128 12.41 0.59 -1.80
CA SER A 128 13.26 0.44 -2.98
C SER A 128 14.23 1.60 -3.21
N ASP A 129 13.79 2.83 -2.96
CA ASP A 129 14.46 4.06 -3.42
C ASP A 129 15.08 4.87 -2.26
N ILE A 130 14.61 4.69 -1.01
CA ILE A 130 15.13 5.43 0.16
C ILE A 130 16.06 4.55 1.00
N VAL A 131 15.55 3.43 1.52
CA VAL A 131 16.33 2.59 2.44
C VAL A 131 17.12 1.49 1.73
N HIS A 132 16.73 1.19 0.48
CA HIS A 132 17.29 0.11 -0.35
C HIS A 132 17.32 -1.21 0.43
N ILE A 133 16.14 -1.77 0.73
CA ILE A 133 16.03 -3.02 1.47
C ILE A 133 16.71 -4.17 0.70
N GLU A 134 17.42 -5.02 1.45
CA GLU A 134 18.09 -6.21 0.93
C GLU A 134 17.71 -7.45 1.77
N LEU A 135 18.01 -8.64 1.25
CA LEU A 135 17.74 -9.89 1.95
C LEU A 135 18.58 -10.04 3.22
N ASN A 136 19.77 -9.43 3.32
CA ASN A 136 20.65 -9.49 4.50
C ASN A 136 20.88 -10.94 5.00
N GLY A 137 21.14 -11.87 4.09
CA GLY A 137 21.35 -13.29 4.40
C GLY A 137 20.08 -14.12 4.59
N ARG A 138 18.89 -13.51 4.45
CA ARG A 138 17.62 -14.24 4.41
C ARG A 138 17.41 -14.90 3.06
N ASN A 139 16.69 -16.01 3.05
CA ASN A 139 16.24 -16.60 1.79
C ASN A 139 15.11 -15.75 1.18
N PRO A 140 15.02 -15.65 -0.14
CA PRO A 140 13.87 -15.05 -0.80
C PRO A 140 12.58 -15.74 -0.39
N VAL A 141 11.49 -14.97 -0.28
CA VAL A 141 10.15 -15.53 -0.06
C VAL A 141 9.73 -16.32 -1.29
N LYS A 142 9.47 -17.62 -1.15
CA LYS A 142 9.00 -18.45 -2.25
C LYS A 142 7.52 -18.20 -2.49
N LEU A 143 7.17 -17.77 -3.69
CA LEU A 143 5.78 -17.49 -4.06
C LEU A 143 5.39 -18.25 -5.33
N PRO A 144 4.11 -18.60 -5.50
CA PRO A 144 3.54 -18.91 -6.81
C PRO A 144 3.75 -17.76 -7.81
N THR A 145 3.43 -17.97 -9.08
CA THR A 145 3.45 -16.91 -10.09
C THR A 145 2.52 -15.76 -9.71
N VAL A 146 3.03 -14.53 -9.80
CA VAL A 146 2.33 -13.29 -9.41
C VAL A 146 2.04 -12.44 -10.64
N THR A 147 0.88 -11.77 -10.65
CA THR A 147 0.59 -10.63 -11.52
C THR A 147 0.35 -9.37 -10.69
N TYR A 148 0.66 -8.19 -11.25
CA TYR A 148 0.64 -6.93 -10.50
C TYR A 148 -0.34 -5.93 -11.10
N HIS A 149 -1.22 -5.37 -10.26
CA HIS A 149 -2.11 -4.27 -10.62
C HIS A 149 -1.51 -2.91 -10.25
N ASP A 150 -1.23 -2.09 -11.28
CA ASP A 150 -0.91 -0.68 -11.08
C ASP A 150 -2.14 0.14 -10.68
N SER A 151 -2.19 0.56 -9.42
CA SER A 151 -3.25 1.46 -8.95
C SER A 151 -3.12 2.83 -9.62
N CYS A 152 -4.25 3.46 -9.94
CA CYS A 152 -4.23 4.74 -10.65
C CYS A 152 -3.56 5.85 -9.82
N ALA A 153 -3.79 5.90 -8.51
CA ALA A 153 -3.16 6.89 -7.64
C ALA A 153 -1.66 6.64 -7.48
N GLY A 154 -1.25 5.39 -7.21
CA GLY A 154 0.17 5.04 -7.14
C GLY A 154 0.92 5.34 -8.44
N LEU A 155 0.35 4.95 -9.59
CA LEU A 155 0.98 5.16 -10.88
C LEU A 155 0.98 6.63 -11.32
N ARG A 156 -0.19 7.28 -11.34
CA ARG A 156 -0.37 8.58 -12.01
C ARG A 156 -0.06 9.77 -11.12
N GLU A 157 -0.23 9.63 -9.81
CA GLU A 157 0.09 10.71 -8.87
C GLU A 157 1.53 10.56 -8.39
N LEU A 158 1.94 9.35 -7.99
CA LEU A 158 3.25 9.10 -7.36
C LEU A 158 4.32 8.52 -8.29
N GLY A 159 3.98 8.15 -9.53
CA GLY A 159 4.94 7.59 -10.48
C GLY A 159 5.40 6.16 -10.16
N ILE A 160 4.67 5.44 -9.30
CA ILE A 160 5.02 4.10 -8.85
C ILE A 160 4.78 3.11 -9.97
N LYS A 161 5.84 2.44 -10.43
CA LYS A 161 5.76 1.45 -11.51
C LYS A 161 6.83 0.37 -11.37
N GLY A 162 8.09 0.78 -11.37
CA GLY A 162 9.23 -0.12 -11.35
C GLY A 162 9.51 -0.69 -9.95
N GLN A 163 9.28 0.10 -8.90
CA GLN A 163 9.63 -0.21 -7.52
C GLN A 163 8.96 -1.50 -7.02
N PRO A 164 7.64 -1.72 -7.21
CA PRO A 164 6.99 -2.96 -6.80
C PRO A 164 7.59 -4.21 -7.47
N ARG A 165 7.86 -4.14 -8.79
CA ARG A 165 8.45 -5.27 -9.55
C ARG A 165 9.88 -5.54 -9.13
N LYS A 166 10.66 -4.48 -8.88
CA LYS A 166 12.03 -4.60 -8.40
C LYS A 166 12.05 -5.34 -7.07
N LEU A 167 11.23 -4.92 -6.10
CA LEU A 167 11.15 -5.60 -4.79
C LEU A 167 10.69 -7.05 -4.90
N LEU A 168 9.69 -7.36 -5.74
CA LEU A 168 9.25 -8.75 -5.96
C LEU A 168 10.38 -9.62 -6.54
N ARG A 169 11.23 -9.09 -7.42
CA ARG A 169 12.37 -9.84 -7.98
C ARG A 169 13.55 -9.96 -7.01
N GLU A 170 13.74 -8.98 -6.14
CA GLU A 170 14.88 -8.93 -5.22
C GLU A 170 14.61 -9.68 -3.91
N LEU A 171 13.36 -9.67 -3.43
CA LEU A 171 12.98 -10.24 -2.13
C LEU A 171 12.21 -11.56 -2.24
N CYS A 172 11.72 -11.92 -3.43
CA CYS A 172 10.92 -13.13 -3.63
C CYS A 172 11.50 -14.02 -4.75
N ASP A 173 11.38 -15.32 -4.55
CA ASP A 173 11.58 -16.34 -5.58
C ASP A 173 10.23 -16.59 -6.27
N THR A 174 9.95 -15.80 -7.31
CA THR A 174 8.68 -15.82 -8.05
C THR A 174 8.83 -15.35 -9.49
N GLN A 175 7.93 -15.82 -10.35
CA GLN A 175 7.73 -15.23 -11.67
C GLN A 175 6.68 -14.12 -11.60
N VAL A 176 7.04 -12.92 -12.05
CA VAL A 176 6.09 -11.81 -12.24
C VAL A 176 5.63 -11.78 -13.70
N LYS A 177 4.34 -12.06 -13.95
CA LYS A 177 3.71 -11.96 -15.26
C LYS A 177 2.83 -10.69 -15.32
N GLU A 178 3.16 -9.76 -16.20
CA GLU A 178 2.38 -8.53 -16.37
C GLU A 178 1.03 -8.81 -17.03
N LEU A 179 -0.06 -8.29 -16.45
CA LEU A 179 -1.38 -8.38 -17.06
C LEU A 179 -1.56 -7.33 -18.16
N GLN A 180 -2.38 -7.67 -19.16
CA GLN A 180 -2.76 -6.70 -20.19
C GLN A 180 -3.48 -5.51 -19.58
N GLN A 181 -3.24 -4.32 -20.11
CA GLN A 181 -3.85 -3.08 -19.63
C GLN A 181 -3.64 -2.86 -18.12
N THR A 182 -2.44 -3.17 -17.61
CA THR A 182 -2.13 -3.04 -16.18
C THR A 182 -2.47 -1.66 -15.61
N GLU A 183 -2.23 -0.59 -16.38
CA GLU A 183 -2.42 0.83 -16.02
C GLU A 183 -3.89 1.31 -16.08
N VAL A 184 -4.81 0.45 -16.54
CA VAL A 184 -6.25 0.74 -16.52
C VAL A 184 -6.79 0.56 -15.11
N CYS A 185 -7.60 1.53 -14.67
CA CYS A 185 -8.20 1.56 -13.34
C CYS A 185 -9.06 0.30 -13.07
N CYS A 186 -9.04 -0.20 -11.83
CA CYS A 186 -9.86 -1.34 -11.40
C CYS A 186 -11.35 -1.00 -11.20
N GLY A 187 -11.74 0.28 -11.26
CA GLY A 187 -13.12 0.72 -11.07
C GLY A 187 -13.56 0.91 -9.62
N PHE A 188 -12.65 0.87 -8.62
CA PHE A 188 -13.02 1.13 -7.22
C PHE A 188 -13.42 2.61 -7.01
N GLY A 189 -12.46 3.54 -7.13
CA GLY A 189 -12.71 4.99 -7.12
C GLY A 189 -13.46 5.54 -5.90
N GLY A 190 -13.45 4.85 -4.75
CA GLY A 190 -14.20 5.25 -3.57
C GLY A 190 -15.71 5.24 -3.80
N THR A 191 -16.35 6.41 -3.84
CA THR A 191 -17.81 6.51 -4.08
C THR A 191 -18.20 6.22 -5.53
N PHE A 192 -17.24 6.12 -6.46
CA PHE A 192 -17.54 5.78 -7.85
C PHE A 192 -18.19 4.39 -7.98
N CYS A 193 -17.67 3.37 -7.29
CA CYS A 193 -18.22 2.02 -7.39
C CYS A 193 -19.65 1.91 -6.82
N THR A 194 -20.03 2.80 -5.90
CA THR A 194 -21.39 2.84 -5.35
C THR A 194 -22.35 3.65 -6.22
N LYS A 195 -21.86 4.73 -6.84
CA LYS A 195 -22.66 5.60 -7.74
C LYS A 195 -22.86 5.00 -9.13
N MET A 196 -21.84 4.32 -9.67
CA MET A 196 -21.83 3.76 -11.02
C MET A 196 -21.51 2.25 -11.00
N PRO A 197 -22.33 1.42 -10.34
CA PRO A 197 -22.01 0.01 -10.07
C PRO A 197 -21.87 -0.84 -11.34
N GLU A 198 -22.64 -0.55 -12.39
CA GLU A 198 -22.54 -1.29 -13.67
C GLU A 198 -21.21 -1.03 -14.38
N ILE A 199 -20.77 0.23 -14.41
CA ILE A 199 -19.50 0.62 -15.03
C ILE A 199 -18.34 0.07 -14.21
N SER A 200 -18.36 0.25 -12.89
CA SER A 200 -17.37 -0.32 -11.98
C SER A 200 -17.28 -1.84 -12.14
N GLY A 201 -18.43 -2.52 -12.23
CA GLY A 201 -18.56 -3.95 -12.44
C GLY A 201 -17.91 -4.43 -13.75
N LYS A 202 -18.11 -3.68 -14.84
CA LYS A 202 -17.44 -3.97 -16.13
C LYS A 202 -15.92 -3.78 -16.03
N MET A 203 -15.48 -2.67 -15.45
CA MET A 203 -14.05 -2.35 -15.30
C MET A 203 -13.30 -3.40 -14.47
N VAL A 204 -13.86 -3.79 -13.32
CA VAL A 204 -13.23 -4.80 -12.47
C VAL A 204 -13.29 -6.19 -13.10
N GLY A 205 -14.35 -6.50 -13.85
CA GLY A 205 -14.45 -7.74 -14.63
C GLY A 205 -13.37 -7.85 -15.70
N ASP A 206 -13.15 -6.79 -16.48
CA ASP A 206 -12.08 -6.74 -17.48
C ASP A 206 -10.70 -6.87 -16.83
N LYS A 207 -10.49 -6.19 -15.69
CA LYS A 207 -9.25 -6.28 -14.92
C LYS A 207 -8.99 -7.71 -14.45
N LEU A 208 -9.99 -8.38 -13.91
CA LEU A 208 -9.88 -9.77 -13.45
C LEU A 208 -9.61 -10.73 -14.62
N ASN A 209 -10.32 -10.58 -15.74
CA ASN A 209 -10.07 -11.41 -16.93
C ASN A 209 -8.62 -11.28 -17.42
N ASN A 210 -8.08 -10.05 -17.45
CA ASN A 210 -6.69 -9.82 -17.82
C ASN A 210 -5.71 -10.45 -16.81
N ALA A 211 -6.05 -10.45 -15.52
CA ALA A 211 -5.26 -11.11 -14.49
C ALA A 211 -5.26 -12.64 -14.67
N LEU A 212 -6.43 -13.24 -14.87
CA LEU A 212 -6.59 -14.68 -15.10
C LEU A 212 -5.87 -15.14 -16.38
N ALA A 213 -5.88 -14.32 -17.43
CA ALA A 213 -5.16 -14.60 -18.68
C ALA A 213 -3.63 -14.68 -18.50
N THR A 214 -3.08 -14.18 -17.39
CA THR A 214 -1.65 -14.38 -17.08
C THR A 214 -1.35 -15.78 -16.53
N GLU A 215 -2.38 -16.52 -16.08
CA GLU A 215 -2.26 -17.78 -15.33
C GLU A 215 -1.50 -17.63 -14.00
N ALA A 216 -1.35 -16.40 -13.50
CA ALA A 216 -0.81 -16.15 -12.17
C ALA A 216 -1.77 -16.68 -11.10
N LYS A 217 -1.20 -17.19 -10.01
CA LYS A 217 -1.96 -17.66 -8.85
C LYS A 217 -2.27 -16.55 -7.84
N ILE A 218 -1.49 -15.47 -7.88
CA ILE A 218 -1.69 -14.31 -7.02
C ILE A 218 -1.78 -13.04 -7.87
N LEU A 219 -2.83 -12.25 -7.68
CA LEU A 219 -2.86 -10.84 -8.06
C LEU A 219 -2.46 -9.98 -6.85
N THR A 220 -1.49 -9.10 -7.06
CA THR A 220 -1.04 -8.17 -6.01
C THR A 220 -1.06 -6.71 -6.47
N GLY A 221 -0.92 -5.80 -5.51
CA GLY A 221 -0.96 -4.36 -5.72
C GLY A 221 -0.69 -3.60 -4.42
N GLY A 222 -0.49 -2.28 -4.54
CA GLY A 222 -0.19 -1.39 -3.40
C GLY A 222 -1.39 -0.63 -2.84
N ASP A 223 -2.63 -0.88 -3.29
CA ASP A 223 -3.80 -0.15 -2.81
C ASP A 223 -4.95 -1.09 -2.44
N LEU A 224 -5.26 -1.15 -1.15
CA LEU A 224 -6.23 -2.09 -0.61
C LEU A 224 -7.65 -1.88 -1.15
N GLY A 225 -8.06 -0.65 -1.46
CA GLY A 225 -9.35 -0.38 -2.11
C GLY A 225 -9.47 -1.04 -3.48
N CYS A 226 -8.39 -1.01 -4.27
CA CYS A 226 -8.34 -1.70 -5.56
C CYS A 226 -8.41 -3.22 -5.37
N LEU A 227 -7.63 -3.75 -4.41
CA LEU A 227 -7.57 -5.18 -4.12
C LEU A 227 -8.91 -5.72 -3.60
N LEU A 228 -9.59 -5.00 -2.71
CA LEU A 228 -10.93 -5.36 -2.21
C LEU A 228 -11.95 -5.43 -3.35
N ASN A 229 -11.88 -4.50 -4.30
CA ASN A 229 -12.79 -4.50 -5.45
C ASN A 229 -12.56 -5.72 -6.37
N ILE A 230 -11.29 -6.00 -6.69
CA ILE A 230 -10.89 -7.14 -7.53
C ILE A 230 -11.21 -8.46 -6.85
N ALA A 231 -10.83 -8.61 -5.57
CA ALA A 231 -11.13 -9.78 -4.76
C ALA A 231 -12.62 -10.06 -4.71
N GLY A 232 -13.44 -9.05 -4.39
CA GLY A 232 -14.89 -9.21 -4.35
C GLY A 232 -15.47 -9.65 -5.69
N ARG A 233 -14.88 -9.23 -6.82
CA ARG A 233 -15.28 -9.72 -8.15
C ARG A 233 -14.87 -11.18 -8.37
N ALA A 234 -13.64 -11.56 -8.03
CA ALA A 234 -13.14 -12.92 -8.15
C ALA A 234 -13.98 -13.92 -7.34
N THR A 235 -14.27 -13.60 -6.08
CA THR A 235 -15.13 -14.43 -5.22
C THR A 235 -16.52 -14.63 -5.81
N ARG A 236 -17.15 -13.56 -6.35
CA ARG A 236 -18.48 -13.65 -6.97
C ARG A 236 -18.51 -14.46 -8.26
N GLN A 237 -17.38 -14.55 -8.96
CA GLN A 237 -17.26 -15.34 -10.20
C GLN A 237 -16.73 -16.77 -9.94
N GLY A 238 -16.33 -17.08 -8.71
CA GLY A 238 -15.78 -18.39 -8.35
C GLY A 238 -14.39 -18.65 -8.95
N GLU A 239 -13.61 -17.59 -9.17
CA GLU A 239 -12.30 -17.68 -9.81
C GLU A 239 -11.21 -18.08 -8.79
N ASP A 240 -10.33 -19.00 -9.18
CA ASP A 240 -9.22 -19.51 -8.37
C ASP A 240 -7.96 -18.63 -8.53
N ILE A 241 -8.03 -17.40 -8.01
CA ILE A 241 -6.89 -16.46 -7.93
C ILE A 241 -6.88 -15.76 -6.56
N GLU A 242 -5.75 -15.82 -5.87
CA GLU A 242 -5.59 -15.12 -4.60
C GLU A 242 -5.34 -13.63 -4.85
N VAL A 243 -5.99 -12.76 -4.07
CA VAL A 243 -5.70 -11.32 -4.08
C VAL A 243 -5.02 -10.94 -2.77
N ARG A 244 -3.81 -10.38 -2.84
CA ARG A 244 -3.01 -10.04 -1.65
C ARG A 244 -2.28 -8.71 -1.79
N HIS A 245 -2.05 -8.02 -0.67
CA HIS A 245 -1.28 -6.79 -0.70
C HIS A 245 0.21 -7.09 -0.89
N ILE A 246 0.94 -6.24 -1.61
CA ILE A 246 2.37 -6.49 -1.89
C ILE A 246 3.20 -6.58 -0.60
N ALA A 247 2.85 -5.83 0.44
CA ALA A 247 3.53 -5.91 1.74
C ALA A 247 3.52 -7.33 2.32
N GLU A 248 2.39 -8.05 2.21
CA GLU A 248 2.26 -9.43 2.71
C GLU A 248 3.18 -10.39 1.94
N LEU A 249 3.28 -10.22 0.62
CA LEU A 249 4.15 -11.01 -0.25
C LEU A 249 5.63 -10.77 0.06
N LEU A 250 6.04 -9.50 0.15
CA LEU A 250 7.45 -9.15 0.41
C LEU A 250 7.88 -9.60 1.82
N CYS A 251 6.97 -9.59 2.78
CA CYS A 251 7.24 -10.04 4.14
C CYS A 251 7.20 -11.57 4.29
N GLY A 252 6.49 -12.27 3.40
CA GLY A 252 6.22 -13.71 3.50
C GLY A 252 5.10 -14.07 4.49
N ASP A 253 4.32 -13.09 4.94
CA ASP A 253 3.19 -13.29 5.87
C ASP A 253 1.93 -13.73 5.08
N LEU A 254 1.91 -14.99 4.67
CA LEU A 254 0.84 -15.55 3.82
C LEU A 254 -0.09 -16.54 4.52
N ASP A 255 0.14 -16.81 5.81
CA ASP A 255 -0.59 -17.82 6.59
C ASP A 255 -2.10 -17.52 6.76
N GLY A 256 -2.50 -16.27 6.57
CA GLY A 256 -3.89 -15.85 6.57
C GLY A 256 -4.60 -16.08 5.22
N PRO A 257 -5.95 -16.13 5.21
CA PRO A 257 -6.73 -16.22 3.97
C PRO A 257 -6.42 -15.05 3.05
N ALA A 258 -6.60 -15.21 1.74
CA ALA A 258 -6.45 -14.09 0.80
C ALA A 258 -7.55 -13.04 1.03
N ILE A 259 -7.39 -11.85 0.44
CA ILE A 259 -8.43 -10.82 0.50
C ILE A 259 -9.69 -11.37 -0.19
N GLY A 260 -10.85 -11.24 0.46
CA GLY A 260 -12.13 -11.73 -0.07
C GLY A 260 -12.45 -13.19 0.25
N GLU A 261 -11.50 -13.94 0.81
CA GLU A 261 -11.75 -15.28 1.34
C GLU A 261 -12.20 -15.17 2.81
N GLY A 262 -13.43 -15.61 3.09
CA GLY A 262 -13.94 -15.69 4.45
C GLY A 262 -13.26 -16.81 5.26
N LYS A 263 -13.24 -16.65 6.58
CA LYS A 263 -13.22 -17.81 7.48
C LYS A 263 -14.65 -18.23 7.78
#